data_AF-A0A3N5CPW7-F1
#
_entry.id   AF-A0A3N5CPW7-F1
#
_cell.length_a   1.000
_cell.length_b   1.000
_cell.length_c   1.000
_cell.angle_alpha   90.00
_cell.angle_beta   90.00
_cell.angle_gamma   90.00
#
_symmetry.space_group_name_H-M   'P 1'
#
loop_
_entity.id
_entity.type
_entity.pdbx_description
1 polymer ?
#
loop_
_entity_poly.entity_id
_entity_poly.type
_entity_poly.pdbx_seq_one_letter_code
_entity_poly.pdbx_strand_id
1 'polypeptide(L)'
;MANSGSTMERLFVLFASVAAGGLLGGLGVSPFPQIAEGARTTVEAARGALADRPDILLPIRYSGSGLVANDPARSQSGLTLVQGLLPGGPQVRLLDHDGNELHRWDVDFFRIWPDADGIIPTRRIPVSKNNYVTQGMWPMRDGSLIVNLTGLGSARIDACSNTVW
;
A
#
# COMPACT_ATOMS: atom_id res chain seq x y z
N MET A 1 49.53 39.45 -3.33
CA MET A 1 49.82 38.25 -4.13
C MET A 1 48.98 37.11 -3.59
N ALA A 2 47.91 36.76 -4.31
CA ALA A 2 46.95 35.75 -3.86
C ALA A 2 47.50 34.34 -4.13
N ASN A 3 47.27 33.45 -3.16
CA ASN A 3 47.82 32.10 -3.06
C ASN A 3 47.16 31.14 -4.07
N SER A 4 47.52 31.25 -5.36
CA SER A 4 46.95 30.47 -6.47
C SER A 4 47.25 28.97 -6.39
N GLY A 5 48.28 28.56 -5.65
CA GLY A 5 48.62 27.15 -5.42
C GLY A 5 47.55 26.39 -4.62
N SER A 6 46.87 27.07 -3.68
CA SER A 6 45.91 26.41 -2.78
C SER A 6 44.59 26.01 -3.44
N THR A 7 44.18 26.69 -4.51
CA THR A 7 42.89 26.43 -5.18
C THR A 7 43.00 25.25 -6.14
N MET A 8 44.11 25.14 -6.88
CA MET A 8 44.32 24.05 -7.84
C MET A 8 44.52 22.70 -7.13
N GLU A 9 45.22 22.69 -6.00
CA GLU A 9 45.37 21.50 -5.15
C GLU A 9 44.02 21.05 -4.57
N ARG A 10 43.19 21.99 -4.09
CA ARG A 10 41.82 21.67 -3.63
C ARG A 10 40.94 21.10 -4.73
N LEU A 11 41.01 21.66 -5.93
CA LEU A 11 40.27 21.14 -7.09
C LEU A 11 40.73 19.74 -7.49
N PHE A 12 42.05 19.48 -7.45
CA PHE A 12 42.59 18.16 -7.74
C PHE A 12 42.15 17.12 -6.70
N VAL A 13 42.24 17.45 -5.41
CA VAL A 13 41.78 16.56 -4.33
C VAL A 13 40.29 16.29 -4.44
N LEU A 14 39.47 17.30 -4.76
CA LEU A 14 38.04 17.13 -4.97
C LEU A 14 37.77 16.20 -6.16
N PHE A 15 38.44 16.41 -7.29
CA PHE A 15 38.30 15.58 -8.48
C PHE A 15 38.73 14.13 -8.21
N ALA A 16 39.89 13.93 -7.57
CA ALA A 16 40.38 12.60 -7.21
C ALA A 16 39.43 11.88 -6.23
N SER A 17 38.84 12.61 -5.28
CA SER A 17 37.86 12.05 -4.33
C SER A 17 36.56 11.63 -5.03
N VAL A 18 36.06 12.43 -5.97
CA VAL A 18 34.88 12.09 -6.78
C VAL A 18 35.18 10.89 -7.70
N ALA A 19 36.34 10.86 -8.34
CA ALA A 19 36.76 9.76 -9.21
C ALA A 19 36.92 8.45 -8.44
N ALA A 20 37.58 8.49 -7.26
CA ALA A 20 37.72 7.35 -6.37
C ALA A 20 36.35 6.87 -5.86
N GLY A 21 35.47 7.80 -5.45
CA GLY A 21 34.10 7.46 -5.05
C GLY A 21 33.30 6.81 -6.18
N GLY A 22 33.38 7.33 -7.40
CA GLY A 22 32.73 6.75 -8.58
C GLY A 22 33.26 5.35 -8.93
N LEU A 23 34.58 5.14 -8.85
CA LEU A 23 35.20 3.84 -9.09
C LEU A 23 34.79 2.81 -8.03
N LEU A 24 34.88 3.18 -6.75
CA LEU A 24 34.47 2.33 -5.63
C LEU A 24 32.97 2.00 -5.71
N GLY A 25 32.15 2.97 -6.11
CA GLY A 25 30.73 2.78 -6.38
C GLY A 25 30.47 1.80 -7.54
N GLY A 26 31.17 1.96 -8.67
CA GLY A 26 31.08 1.06 -9.82
C GLY A 26 31.55 -0.37 -9.52
N LEU A 27 32.51 -0.53 -8.60
CA LEU A 27 32.99 -1.82 -8.13
C LEU A 27 32.11 -2.45 -7.03
N GLY A 28 31.06 -1.75 -6.58
CA GLY A 28 30.16 -2.25 -5.54
C GLY A 28 30.81 -2.35 -4.16
N VAL A 29 31.85 -1.55 -3.88
CA VAL A 29 32.50 -1.52 -2.57
C VAL A 29 31.56 -0.88 -1.55
N SER A 30 31.45 -1.47 -0.37
CA SER A 30 30.67 -0.89 0.74
C SER A 30 31.15 0.54 1.08
N PRO A 31 30.25 1.51 1.33
CA PRO A 31 28.80 1.39 1.48
C PRO A 31 27.98 1.78 0.23
N PHE A 32 28.61 1.87 -0.96
CA PHE A 32 27.93 2.40 -2.15
C PHE A 32 26.70 1.57 -2.59
N PRO A 33 26.71 0.22 -2.55
CA PRO A 33 25.51 -0.56 -2.79
C PRO A 33 24.36 -0.24 -1.83
N GLN A 34 24.65 -0.02 -0.54
CA GLN A 34 23.65 0.29 0.48
C GLN A 34 23.05 1.68 0.27
N ILE A 35 23.87 2.66 -0.12
CA ILE A 35 23.40 4.01 -0.45
C ILE A 35 22.52 3.97 -1.71
N ALA A 36 22.95 3.25 -2.74
CA ALA A 36 22.19 3.11 -3.98
C ALA A 36 20.86 2.40 -3.74
N GLU A 37 20.86 1.34 -2.93
CA GLU A 37 19.64 0.63 -2.53
C GLU A 37 18.72 1.52 -1.71
N GLY A 38 19.24 2.20 -0.69
CA GLY A 38 18.45 3.13 0.12
C GLY A 38 17.82 4.25 -0.71
N ALA A 39 18.55 4.79 -1.69
CA ALA A 39 18.02 5.78 -2.62
C ALA A 39 16.91 5.21 -3.50
N ARG A 40 17.07 3.99 -4.03
CA ARG A 40 16.02 3.30 -4.82
C ARG A 40 14.79 3.04 -3.98
N THR A 41 14.94 2.45 -2.80
CA THR A 41 13.81 2.17 -1.88
C THR A 41 13.08 3.46 -1.49
N THR A 42 13.81 4.56 -1.27
CA THR A 42 13.18 5.87 -0.98
C THR A 42 12.35 6.36 -2.16
N VAL A 43 12.87 6.26 -3.38
CA VAL A 43 12.14 6.66 -4.59
C VAL A 43 10.91 5.77 -4.81
N GLU A 44 11.03 4.45 -4.58
CA GLU A 44 9.92 3.51 -4.68
C GLU A 44 8.84 3.78 -3.64
N ALA A 45 9.23 4.00 -2.37
CA ALA A 45 8.29 4.35 -1.31
C ALA A 45 7.56 5.67 -1.61
N ALA A 46 8.27 6.69 -2.11
CA ALA A 46 7.67 7.95 -2.49
C ALA A 46 6.68 7.78 -3.66
N ARG A 47 7.00 6.93 -4.64
CA ARG A 47 6.10 6.62 -5.76
C ARG A 47 4.86 5.86 -5.30
N GLY A 48 5.02 4.83 -4.47
CA GLY A 48 3.91 4.04 -3.94
C GLY A 48 2.97 4.87 -3.04
N ALA A 49 3.52 5.80 -2.26
CA ALA A 49 2.74 6.75 -1.47
C ALA A 49 1.88 7.69 -2.32
N LEU A 50 2.38 8.07 -3.50
CA LEU A 50 1.69 8.96 -4.45
C LEU A 50 0.89 8.18 -5.51
N ALA A 51 0.90 6.85 -5.47
CA ALA A 51 0.28 6.03 -6.49
C ALA A 51 -1.24 5.92 -6.28
N ASP A 52 -1.99 6.21 -7.34
CA ASP A 52 -3.43 5.97 -7.38
C ASP A 52 -3.78 4.47 -7.49
N ARG A 53 -2.78 3.60 -7.63
CA ARG A 53 -2.91 2.15 -7.73
C ARG A 53 -2.13 1.43 -6.62
N PRO A 54 -2.70 0.37 -6.00
CA PRO A 54 -1.99 -0.45 -5.04
C PRO A 54 -0.83 -1.25 -5.63
N ASP A 55 0.30 -1.28 -4.93
CA ASP A 55 1.51 -2.02 -5.31
C ASP A 55 1.32 -3.55 -5.30
N ILE A 56 0.35 -4.05 -4.53
CA ILE A 56 0.03 -5.49 -4.46
C ILE A 56 -0.58 -6.02 -5.77
N LEU A 57 -1.07 -5.14 -6.66
CA LEU A 57 -1.68 -5.55 -7.91
C LEU A 57 -0.62 -5.88 -8.96
N LEU A 58 -0.39 -7.17 -9.17
CA LEU A 58 0.49 -7.64 -10.25
C LEU A 58 -0.10 -7.35 -11.64
N PRO A 59 0.73 -7.17 -12.67
CA PRO A 59 0.27 -7.10 -14.05
C PRO A 59 -0.55 -8.32 -14.44
N ILE A 60 -1.56 -8.12 -15.29
CA ILE A 60 -2.35 -9.23 -15.82
C ILE A 60 -1.43 -10.15 -16.64
N ARG A 61 -1.41 -11.43 -16.33
CA ARG A 61 -0.53 -12.41 -17.01
C ARG A 61 -1.11 -12.94 -18.31
N TYR A 62 -2.43 -12.86 -18.47
CA TYR A 62 -3.17 -13.41 -19.60
C TYR A 62 -4.12 -12.36 -20.15
N SER A 63 -4.29 -12.30 -21.47
CA SER A 63 -5.29 -11.43 -22.07
C SER A 63 -6.71 -11.84 -21.66
N GLY A 64 -7.53 -10.89 -21.19
CA GLY A 64 -8.92 -11.12 -20.83
C GLY A 64 -9.46 -10.04 -19.90
N SER A 65 -10.79 -10.03 -19.70
CA SER A 65 -11.50 -9.11 -18.79
C SER A 65 -11.86 -9.75 -17.43
N GLY A 66 -11.35 -10.96 -17.16
CA GLY A 66 -11.78 -11.80 -16.04
C GLY A 66 -12.90 -12.77 -16.46
N LEU A 67 -13.30 -13.65 -15.53
CA LEU A 67 -14.39 -14.60 -15.75
C LEU A 67 -15.67 -14.06 -15.11
N VAL A 68 -16.69 -13.83 -15.93
CA VAL A 68 -18.07 -13.62 -15.45
C VAL A 68 -18.86 -14.87 -15.82
N ALA A 69 -18.92 -15.82 -14.89
CA ALA A 69 -19.72 -17.03 -15.03
C ALA A 69 -20.73 -17.06 -13.87
N ASN A 70 -21.99 -16.78 -14.18
CA ASN A 70 -23.10 -17.04 -13.27
C ASN A 70 -23.83 -18.29 -13.77
N ASP A 71 -23.85 -19.34 -12.97
CA ASP A 71 -24.68 -20.52 -13.20
C ASP A 71 -25.66 -20.62 -12.03
N PRO A 72 -26.88 -20.05 -12.18
CA PRO A 72 -27.86 -20.01 -11.11
C PRO A 72 -28.22 -21.39 -10.55
N ALA A 73 -28.18 -22.43 -11.40
CA ALA A 73 -28.49 -23.79 -10.99
C ALA A 73 -27.39 -24.42 -10.11
N ARG A 74 -26.17 -23.87 -10.15
CA ARG A 74 -25.00 -24.34 -9.38
C ARG A 74 -24.56 -23.37 -8.28
N SER A 75 -25.09 -22.16 -8.26
CA SER A 75 -24.81 -21.15 -7.25
C SER A 75 -25.74 -21.35 -6.04
N GLN A 76 -25.20 -21.17 -4.83
CA GLN A 76 -26.04 -21.23 -3.63
C GLN A 76 -27.01 -20.05 -3.61
N SER A 77 -28.24 -20.30 -3.17
CA SER A 77 -29.20 -19.23 -2.94
C SER A 77 -28.74 -18.39 -1.74
N GLY A 78 -28.91 -17.08 -1.85
CA GLY A 78 -28.57 -16.14 -0.78
C GLY A 78 -27.78 -14.94 -1.26
N LEU A 79 -27.13 -14.29 -0.31
CA LEU A 79 -26.31 -13.11 -0.54
C LEU A 79 -24.84 -13.48 -0.44
N THR A 80 -24.01 -12.83 -1.25
CA THR A 80 -22.56 -13.03 -1.24
C THR A 80 -21.89 -11.80 -0.63
N LEU A 81 -21.07 -11.99 0.40
CA LEU A 81 -20.14 -10.96 0.84
C LEU A 81 -18.83 -11.09 0.06
N VAL A 82 -18.40 -9.99 -0.55
CA VAL A 82 -17.12 -9.88 -1.25
C VAL A 82 -16.27 -8.85 -0.52
N GLN A 83 -15.06 -9.24 -0.14
CA GLN A 83 -14.06 -8.35 0.46
C GLN A 83 -12.89 -8.18 -0.51
N GLY A 84 -12.36 -6.97 -0.59
CA GLY A 84 -11.13 -6.74 -1.33
C GLY A 84 -10.77 -5.28 -1.48
N LEU A 85 -9.73 -5.05 -2.28
CA LEU A 85 -9.31 -3.73 -2.71
C LEU A 85 -10.03 -3.42 -4.03
N LEU A 86 -11.11 -2.65 -3.92
CA LEU A 86 -12.05 -2.36 -4.99
C LEU A 86 -11.94 -0.88 -5.40
N PRO A 87 -12.62 -0.43 -6.48
CA PRO A 87 -12.63 0.99 -6.82
C PRO A 87 -13.08 1.84 -5.62
N GLY A 88 -12.21 2.74 -5.16
CA GLY A 88 -12.40 3.57 -3.95
C GLY A 88 -11.64 3.11 -2.70
N GLY A 89 -11.00 1.93 -2.73
CA GLY A 89 -10.16 1.41 -1.64
C GLY A 89 -10.66 0.08 -1.06
N PRO A 90 -10.18 -0.29 0.14
CA PRO A 90 -10.61 -1.50 0.84
C PRO A 90 -12.09 -1.44 1.20
N GLN A 91 -12.84 -2.43 0.71
CA GLN A 91 -14.29 -2.46 0.83
C GLN A 91 -14.77 -3.88 1.13
N VAL A 92 -15.97 -3.94 1.70
CA VAL A 92 -16.80 -5.15 1.73
C VAL A 92 -18.12 -4.82 1.05
N ARG A 93 -18.57 -5.67 0.14
CA ARG A 93 -19.81 -5.50 -0.62
C ARG A 93 -20.71 -6.70 -0.41
N LEU A 94 -22.00 -6.43 -0.23
CA LEU A 94 -23.05 -7.43 -0.22
C LEU A 94 -23.67 -7.46 -1.62
N LEU A 95 -23.60 -8.62 -2.25
CA LEU A 95 -24.14 -8.83 -3.59
C LEU A 95 -25.35 -9.77 -3.53
N ASP A 96 -26.33 -9.52 -4.39
CA ASP A 96 -27.36 -10.51 -4.68
C ASP A 96 -26.84 -11.62 -5.60
N HIS A 97 -27.72 -12.55 -5.94
CA HIS A 97 -27.41 -13.70 -6.79
C HIS A 97 -27.05 -13.32 -8.24
N ASP A 98 -27.53 -12.17 -8.72
CA ASP A 98 -27.25 -11.66 -10.06
C ASP A 98 -25.95 -10.81 -10.09
N GLY A 99 -25.33 -10.62 -8.93
CA GLY A 99 -24.12 -9.81 -8.76
C GLY A 99 -24.40 -8.32 -8.58
N ASN A 100 -25.66 -7.91 -8.40
CA ASN A 100 -25.97 -6.52 -8.09
C ASN A 100 -25.53 -6.19 -6.67
N GLU A 101 -24.95 -5.01 -6.49
CA GLU A 101 -24.55 -4.51 -5.18
C GLU A 101 -25.78 -4.06 -4.40
N LEU A 102 -26.07 -4.76 -3.30
CA LEU A 102 -27.15 -4.40 -2.36
C LEU A 102 -26.65 -3.45 -1.27
N HIS A 103 -25.39 -3.60 -0.87
CA HIS A 103 -24.81 -2.80 0.20
C HIS A 103 -23.28 -2.74 0.13
N ARG A 104 -22.70 -1.70 0.73
CA ARG A 104 -21.26 -1.47 0.77
C ARG A 104 -20.83 -0.93 2.12
N TRP A 105 -19.78 -1.54 2.67
CA TRP A 105 -18.99 -1.00 3.76
C TRP A 105 -17.64 -0.51 3.27
N ASP A 106 -17.35 0.76 3.49
CA ASP A 106 -16.03 1.35 3.26
C ASP A 106 -15.14 1.12 4.49
N VAL A 107 -14.11 0.29 4.33
CA VAL A 107 -13.17 -0.06 5.41
C VAL A 107 -12.00 0.91 5.37
N ASP A 108 -12.23 2.10 5.94
CA ASP A 108 -11.26 3.20 5.90
C ASP A 108 -10.39 3.26 7.16
N PHE A 109 -9.14 2.82 7.06
CA PHE A 109 -8.16 2.87 8.15
C PHE A 109 -8.10 4.24 8.83
N PHE A 110 -8.08 5.33 8.05
CA PHE A 110 -7.91 6.69 8.58
C PHE A 110 -9.14 7.19 9.33
N ARG A 111 -10.30 6.57 9.11
CA ARG A 111 -11.53 6.85 9.84
C ARG A 111 -11.71 5.93 11.05
N ILE A 112 -11.18 4.72 10.97
CA ILE A 112 -11.17 3.77 12.09
C ILE A 112 -10.18 4.23 13.17
N TRP A 113 -8.97 4.63 12.77
CA TRP A 113 -7.93 5.12 13.66
C TRP A 113 -7.43 6.50 13.19
N PRO A 114 -8.19 7.59 13.44
CA PRO A 114 -7.76 8.94 13.08
C PRO A 114 -6.48 9.35 13.81
N ASP A 115 -6.31 8.86 15.04
CA ASP A 115 -5.14 9.09 15.90
C ASP A 115 -4.31 7.81 16.06
N ALA A 116 -3.91 7.19 14.94
CA ALA A 116 -3.14 5.95 14.95
C ALA A 116 -1.72 6.11 15.56
N ASP A 117 -1.23 7.36 15.65
CA ASP A 117 0.07 7.68 16.22
C ASP A 117 0.14 7.27 17.70
N GLY A 118 1.16 6.49 18.04
CA GLY A 118 1.35 5.97 19.40
C GLY A 118 0.62 4.66 19.70
N ILE A 119 -0.37 4.27 18.89
CA ILE A 119 -1.02 2.95 18.95
C ILE A 119 -0.33 1.97 18.00
N ILE A 120 -0.10 2.42 16.77
CA ILE A 120 0.55 1.65 15.72
C ILE A 120 1.96 2.22 15.50
N PRO A 121 3.01 1.39 15.42
CA PRO A 121 4.34 1.88 15.11
C PRO A 121 4.32 2.68 13.81
N THR A 122 4.88 3.90 13.79
CA THR A 122 4.78 4.85 12.65
C THR A 122 5.10 4.21 11.30
N ARG A 123 6.10 3.32 11.25
CA ARG A 123 6.48 2.57 10.04
C ARG A 123 5.41 1.63 9.46
N ARG A 124 4.34 1.35 10.21
CA ARG A 124 3.23 0.47 9.82
C ARG A 124 1.93 1.23 9.56
N ILE A 125 1.87 2.52 9.87
CA ILE A 125 0.72 3.35 9.55
C ILE A 125 0.65 3.46 8.02
N PRO A 126 -0.47 3.07 7.38
CA PRO A 126 -0.59 3.17 5.94
C PRO A 126 -0.49 4.63 5.48
N VAL A 127 0.20 4.85 4.37
CA VAL A 127 0.36 6.20 3.79
C VAL A 127 -0.88 6.60 2.98
N SER A 128 -1.60 5.63 2.43
CA SER A 128 -2.84 5.84 1.66
C SER A 128 -3.81 4.65 1.79
N LYS A 129 -5.01 4.80 1.20
CA LYS A 129 -6.01 3.72 1.08
C LYS A 129 -5.52 2.51 0.28
N ASN A 130 -4.45 2.67 -0.50
CA ASN A 130 -3.87 1.61 -1.30
C ASN A 130 -2.78 0.81 -0.57
N ASN A 131 -2.40 1.22 0.65
CA ASN A 131 -1.28 0.63 1.40
C ASN A 131 -1.72 -0.26 2.57
N TYR A 132 -2.97 -0.74 2.56
CA TYR A 132 -3.45 -1.77 3.49
C TYR A 132 -4.51 -2.65 2.82
N VAL A 133 -4.70 -3.84 3.38
CA VAL A 133 -5.69 -4.81 2.90
C VAL A 133 -6.48 -5.38 4.06
N THR A 134 -7.76 -5.62 3.79
CA THR A 134 -8.65 -6.32 4.71
C THR A 134 -8.49 -7.82 4.54
N GLN A 135 -8.45 -8.55 5.66
CA GLN A 135 -8.34 -10.00 5.69
C GLN A 135 -9.26 -10.58 6.76
N GLY A 136 -10.39 -11.11 6.32
CA GLY A 136 -11.41 -11.62 7.19
C GLY A 136 -12.47 -10.55 7.49
N MET A 137 -13.70 -11.03 7.58
CA MET A 137 -14.87 -10.23 7.87
C MET A 137 -15.91 -11.12 8.55
N TRP A 138 -16.74 -10.53 9.41
CA TRP A 138 -17.84 -11.23 10.04
C TRP A 138 -19.09 -10.33 10.07
N PRO A 139 -20.14 -10.64 9.29
CA PRO A 139 -21.38 -9.89 9.29
C PRO A 139 -22.16 -10.14 10.58
N MET A 140 -22.72 -9.07 11.15
CA MET A 140 -23.55 -9.12 12.34
C MET A 140 -25.03 -8.96 12.00
N ARG A 141 -25.89 -9.44 12.90
CA ARG A 141 -27.36 -9.42 12.70
C ARG A 141 -27.96 -8.03 12.62
N ASP A 142 -27.29 -7.02 13.16
CA ASP A 142 -27.71 -5.62 13.14
C ASP A 142 -27.21 -4.86 11.90
N GLY A 143 -26.58 -5.55 10.95
CA GLY A 143 -26.01 -4.94 9.74
C GLY A 143 -24.63 -4.33 9.94
N SER A 144 -24.05 -4.42 11.14
CA SER A 144 -22.65 -4.09 11.36
C SER A 144 -21.72 -5.20 10.85
N LEU A 145 -20.44 -4.87 10.68
CA LEU A 145 -19.42 -5.75 10.18
C LEU A 145 -18.20 -5.69 11.09
N ILE A 146 -17.68 -6.84 11.53
CA ILE A 146 -16.34 -6.93 12.10
C ILE A 146 -15.37 -7.13 10.94
N VAL A 147 -14.35 -6.28 10.86
CA VAL A 147 -13.33 -6.32 9.82
C VAL A 147 -11.96 -6.39 10.47
N ASN A 148 -11.03 -7.09 9.80
CA ASN A 148 -9.65 -7.15 10.21
C ASN A 148 -8.77 -6.52 9.11
N LEU A 149 -7.93 -5.58 9.51
CA LEU A 149 -6.97 -4.90 8.67
C LEU A 149 -5.61 -5.52 8.96
N THR A 150 -5.04 -6.19 7.97
CA THR A 150 -3.92 -7.14 8.11
C THR A 150 -2.79 -6.60 8.99
N GLY A 151 -2.69 -7.13 10.20
CA GLY A 151 -1.65 -6.78 11.16
C GLY A 151 -1.74 -5.36 11.75
N LEU A 152 -2.80 -4.60 11.45
CA LEU A 152 -3.10 -3.27 11.98
C LEU A 152 -4.14 -3.33 13.10
N GLY A 153 -5.05 -4.30 13.05
CA GLY A 153 -6.04 -4.53 14.10
C GLY A 153 -7.38 -4.97 13.52
N SER A 154 -8.37 -5.12 14.40
CA SER A 154 -9.76 -5.37 14.03
C SER A 154 -10.64 -4.25 14.53
N ALA A 155 -11.70 -3.96 13.80
CA ALA A 155 -12.68 -2.95 14.14
C ALA A 155 -14.08 -3.47 13.83
N ARG A 156 -15.07 -2.91 14.53
CA ARG A 156 -16.47 -3.06 14.15
C ARG A 156 -16.94 -1.77 13.50
N ILE A 157 -17.57 -1.89 12.34
CA ILE A 157 -18.19 -0.77 11.63
C ILE A 157 -19.70 -1.00 11.50
N ASP A 158 -20.50 0.05 11.63
CA ASP A 158 -21.96 -0.01 11.44
C ASP A 158 -22.36 -0.13 9.96
N ALA A 159 -23.67 -0.20 9.68
CA ALA A 159 -24.20 -0.27 8.31
C ALA A 159 -23.90 0.99 7.47
N CYS A 160 -23.52 2.11 8.08
CA CYS A 160 -23.09 3.32 7.39
C CYS A 160 -21.55 3.41 7.32
N SER A 161 -20.87 2.31 7.62
CA SER A 161 -19.41 2.18 7.75
C SER A 161 -18.80 2.92 8.93
N ASN A 162 -19.54 3.55 9.84
CA ASN A 162 -18.95 4.29 10.97
C ASN A 162 -18.31 3.34 11.98
N THR A 163 -17.17 3.75 12.54
CA THR A 163 -16.46 3.00 13.57
C THR A 163 -17.28 2.92 14.84
N VAL A 164 -17.48 1.70 15.34
CA VAL A 164 -18.12 1.41 16.62
C VAL A 164 -17.05 1.21 17.70
N TRP A 165 -16.02 0.41 17.39
CA TRP A 165 -14.81 0.19 18.17
C TRP A 165 -13.69 -0.37 17.31
#